data_AF-A0A8J8JSN7-F1
#
_entry.id   AF-A0A8J8JSN7-F1
#
_cell.length_a   1.000
_cell.length_b   1.000
_cell.length_c   1.000
_cell.angle_alpha   90.00
_cell.angle_beta   90.00
_cell.angle_gamma   90.00
#
_symmetry.space_group_name_H-M   'P 1'
#
loop_
_entity.id
_entity.type
_entity.pdbx_description
1 polymer ?
#
loop_
_entity_poly.entity_id
_entity_poly.type
_entity_poly.pdbx_seq_one_letter_code
_entity_poly.pdbx_strand_id
1 'polypeptide(L)'
;MAYKFDVFAKAAAKMADDKFTIQFSSLTSLNDDEVEAIIKDSGISKADLAKVLAEVKDATNNNQAKAAAINKINGGISALVGIAAKFL
;
A
#
# COMPACT_ATOMS: atom_id res chain seq x y z
N MET A 1 -2.67 -25.63 -22.98
CA MET A 1 -1.81 -24.43 -22.90
C MET A 1 -2.16 -23.46 -21.74
N ALA A 2 -3.24 -23.68 -20.96
CA ALA A 2 -3.62 -22.78 -19.85
C ALA A 2 -2.69 -22.84 -18.61
N TYR A 3 -2.04 -23.98 -18.36
CA TYR A 3 -1.21 -24.19 -17.15
C TYR A 3 0.01 -23.26 -17.04
N LYS A 4 0.62 -22.88 -18.18
CA LYS A 4 1.79 -21.99 -18.17
C LYS A 4 1.43 -20.54 -17.86
N PHE A 5 0.30 -20.05 -18.37
CA PHE A 5 -0.15 -18.67 -18.12
C PHE A 5 -0.44 -18.44 -16.63
N ASP A 6 -1.09 -19.40 -15.97
CA ASP A 6 -1.41 -19.30 -14.53
C ASP A 6 -0.15 -19.25 -13.65
N VAL A 7 0.87 -20.04 -14.00
CA VAL A 7 2.17 -20.03 -13.32
C VAL A 7 2.90 -18.70 -13.52
N PHE A 8 2.91 -18.16 -14.75
CA PHE A 8 3.52 -16.85 -15.02
C PHE A 8 2.76 -15.71 -14.35
N ALA A 9 1.43 -15.78 -14.29
CA ALA A 9 0.60 -14.80 -13.61
C ALA A 9 0.88 -14.78 -12.09
N LYS A 10 0.99 -15.95 -11.46
CA LYS A 10 1.36 -16.07 -10.04
C LYS A 10 2.77 -15.54 -9.76
N ALA A 11 3.73 -15.85 -10.64
CA ALA A 11 5.09 -15.33 -10.51
C ALA A 11 5.13 -13.80 -10.66
N ALA A 12 4.38 -13.24 -11.60
CA ALA A 12 4.26 -11.80 -11.79
C ALA A 12 3.59 -11.10 -10.60
N ALA A 13 2.52 -11.69 -10.05
CA ALA A 13 1.87 -11.21 -8.84
C ALA A 13 2.84 -11.21 -7.64
N LYS A 14 3.60 -12.29 -7.45
CA LYS A 14 4.61 -12.37 -6.41
C LYS A 14 5.73 -11.33 -6.59
N MET A 15 6.24 -11.13 -7.81
CA MET A 15 7.24 -10.09 -8.07
C MET A 15 6.71 -8.67 -7.84
N ALA A 16 5.44 -8.42 -8.18
CA ALA A 16 4.79 -7.15 -7.91
C ALA A 16 4.61 -6.94 -6.40
N ASP A 17 4.26 -7.98 -5.66
CA ASP A 17 4.13 -7.97 -4.21
C ASP A 17 5.47 -7.70 -3.52
N ASP A 18 6.50 -8.47 -3.85
CA ASP A 18 7.84 -8.30 -3.26
C ASP A 18 8.37 -6.88 -3.55
N LYS A 19 8.16 -6.36 -4.77
CA LYS A 19 8.57 -5.00 -5.14
C LYS A 19 7.75 -3.92 -4.43
N PHE A 20 6.44 -4.14 -4.26
CA PHE A 20 5.56 -3.25 -3.53
C PHE A 20 6.01 -3.14 -2.07
N THR A 21 6.23 -4.28 -1.43
CA THR A 21 6.64 -4.34 -0.03
C THR A 21 8.00 -3.66 0.17
N ILE A 22 8.99 -3.94 -0.69
CA ILE A 22 10.30 -3.26 -0.63
C ILE A 22 10.17 -1.73 -0.76
N GLN A 23 9.35 -1.25 -1.70
CA GLN A 23 9.14 0.19 -1.85
C GLN A 23 8.40 0.78 -0.66
N PHE A 24 7.41 0.06 -0.11
CA PHE A 24 6.65 0.48 1.05
C PHE A 24 7.54 0.57 2.29
N SER A 25 8.36 -0.45 2.56
CA SER A 25 9.35 -0.49 3.64
C SER A 25 10.48 0.53 3.46
N SER A 26 10.76 0.95 2.21
CA SER A 26 11.69 2.06 1.93
C SER A 26 11.07 3.45 2.14
N LEU A 27 9.74 3.56 2.06
CA LEU A 27 9.02 4.83 2.19
C LEU A 27 8.49 5.07 3.61
N THR A 28 8.20 3.99 4.31
CA THR A 28 7.75 3.95 5.68
C THR A 28 8.69 2.98 6.39
N SER A 29 9.26 3.32 7.54
CA SER A 29 10.19 2.43 8.26
C SER A 29 9.55 1.15 8.82
N LEU A 30 8.43 0.73 8.23
CA LEU A 30 7.66 -0.45 8.52
C LEU A 30 8.30 -1.65 7.83
N ASN A 31 8.23 -2.80 8.49
CA ASN A 31 8.67 -4.06 7.87
C ASN A 31 7.51 -4.75 7.13
N ASP A 32 7.86 -5.75 6.35
CA ASP A 32 6.95 -6.49 5.48
C ASP A 32 5.71 -7.06 6.20
N ASP A 33 5.87 -7.58 7.42
CA ASP A 33 4.77 -8.12 8.24
C ASP A 33 3.79 -7.02 8.66
N GLU A 34 4.32 -5.82 8.94
CA GLU A 34 3.50 -4.66 9.29
C GLU A 34 2.72 -4.13 8.10
N VAL A 35 3.32 -4.16 6.91
CA VAL A 35 2.62 -3.82 5.66
C VAL A 35 1.48 -4.80 5.41
N GLU A 36 1.73 -6.11 5.57
CA GLU A 36 0.69 -7.13 5.42
C GLU A 36 -0.43 -6.98 6.45
N ALA A 37 -0.10 -6.67 7.70
CA ALA A 37 -1.08 -6.40 8.74
C ALA A 37 -1.97 -5.20 8.36
N ILE A 38 -1.37 -4.10 7.89
CA ILE A 38 -2.11 -2.91 7.43
C ILE A 38 -3.03 -3.26 6.26
N ILE A 39 -2.54 -4.02 5.27
CA ILE A 39 -3.34 -4.46 4.11
C ILE A 39 -4.54 -5.28 4.58
N LYS A 40 -4.30 -6.24 5.47
CA LYS A 40 -5.32 -7.16 5.98
C LYS A 40 -6.38 -6.44 6.82
N ASP A 41 -5.96 -5.55 7.72
CA ASP A 41 -6.85 -4.86 8.65
C ASP A 41 -7.66 -3.75 7.96
N SER A 42 -7.07 -3.06 6.99
CA SER A 42 -7.75 -2.01 6.24
C SER A 42 -8.59 -2.53 5.06
N GLY A 43 -8.35 -3.77 4.62
CA GLY A 43 -8.95 -4.33 3.41
C GLY A 43 -8.52 -3.61 2.13
N ILE A 44 -7.49 -2.77 2.20
CA ILE A 44 -6.98 -2.00 1.06
C ILE A 44 -6.25 -2.93 0.08
N SER A 45 -6.33 -2.63 -1.21
CA SER A 45 -5.47 -3.31 -2.19
C SER A 45 -4.05 -2.75 -2.12
N LYS A 46 -3.02 -3.56 -2.45
CA LYS A 46 -1.64 -3.07 -2.55
C LYS A 46 -1.51 -1.87 -3.50
N ALA A 47 -2.24 -1.90 -4.61
CA ALA A 47 -2.28 -0.80 -5.58
C ALA A 47 -2.84 0.50 -4.98
N ASP A 48 -3.89 0.40 -4.17
CA ASP A 48 -4.50 1.55 -3.50
C ASP A 48 -3.65 2.05 -2.33
N LEU A 49 -2.98 1.14 -1.61
CA LEU A 49 -2.03 1.48 -0.56
C LEU A 49 -0.81 2.24 -1.11
N ALA A 50 -0.31 1.88 -2.30
CA ALA A 50 0.71 2.67 -3.00
C ALA A 50 0.24 4.10 -3.28
N LYS A 51 -1.03 4.29 -3.67
CA LYS A 51 -1.60 5.62 -3.89
C LYS A 51 -1.67 6.42 -2.59
N VAL A 52 -2.07 5.79 -1.48
CA VAL A 52 -2.07 6.43 -0.15
C VAL A 52 -0.68 6.94 0.18
N LEU A 53 0.36 6.12 0.00
CA LEU A 53 1.74 6.57 0.24
C LEU A 53 2.19 7.69 -0.70
N ALA A 54 1.80 7.63 -1.98
CA ALA A 54 2.13 8.67 -2.95
C ALA A 54 1.52 10.02 -2.52
N GLU A 55 0.25 10.03 -2.10
CA GLU A 55 -0.44 11.22 -1.58
C GLU A 55 0.21 11.74 -0.29
N VAL A 56 0.60 10.85 0.63
CA VAL A 56 1.30 11.25 1.87
C VAL A 56 2.64 11.92 1.55
N LYS A 57 3.43 11.33 0.64
CA LYS A 57 4.74 11.82 0.23
C LYS A 57 4.68 13.08 -0.63
N ASP A 58 3.57 13.33 -1.32
CA ASP A 58 3.40 14.47 -2.21
C ASP A 58 3.60 15.79 -1.44
N ALA A 59 4.77 16.40 -1.54
CA ALA A 59 5.09 17.63 -0.83
C ALA A 59 4.38 18.87 -1.43
N THR A 60 3.72 18.74 -2.57
CA THR A 60 3.08 19.86 -3.28
C THR A 60 1.68 20.18 -2.75
N ASN A 61 1.00 19.19 -2.17
CA ASN A 61 -0.33 19.32 -1.61
C ASN A 61 -0.29 19.61 -0.11
N ASN A 62 -1.26 20.40 0.39
CA ASN A 62 -1.43 20.61 1.82
C ASN A 62 -2.07 19.36 2.50
N ASN A 63 -1.95 19.25 3.82
CA ASN A 63 -2.43 18.07 4.55
C ASN A 63 -3.93 17.81 4.39
N GLN A 64 -4.74 18.84 4.21
CA GLN A 64 -6.19 18.71 4.01
C GLN A 64 -6.51 18.14 2.63
N ALA A 65 -5.81 18.59 1.59
CA ALA A 65 -5.93 18.08 0.23
C ALA A 65 -5.48 16.61 0.15
N LYS A 66 -4.37 16.26 0.82
CA LYS A 66 -3.91 14.87 0.95
C LYS A 66 -4.95 13.98 1.62
N ALA A 67 -5.48 14.41 2.77
CA ALA A 67 -6.49 13.64 3.49
C ALA A 67 -7.77 13.45 2.65
N ALA A 68 -8.18 14.47 1.90
CA ALA A 68 -9.32 14.38 0.98
C ALA A 68 -9.06 13.42 -0.20
N ALA A 69 -7.84 13.37 -0.72
CA ALA A 69 -7.44 12.42 -1.75
C ALA A 69 -7.41 10.98 -1.21
N ILE A 70 -6.82 10.78 -0.03
CA ILE A 70 -6.76 9.48 0.66
C ILE A 70 -8.16 8.97 1.00
N ASN A 71 -9.10 9.86 1.37
CA ASN A 71 -10.48 9.49 1.64
C ASN A 71 -11.23 8.95 0.40
N LYS A 72 -10.79 9.31 -0.81
CA LYS A 72 -11.36 8.79 -2.07
C LYS A 72 -10.78 7.42 -2.44
N ILE A 73 -9.73 6.97 -1.76
CA ILE A 73 -9.11 5.66 -1.96
C ILE A 73 -9.85 4.65 -1.09
N ASN A 74 -10.29 3.54 -1.68
CA ASN A 74 -10.98 2.49 -0.95
C ASN A 74 -10.06 1.89 0.14
N GLY A 75 -10.48 1.94 1.40
CA GLY A 75 -9.64 1.54 2.55
C GLY A 75 -8.49 2.50 2.89
N GLY A 76 -8.38 3.65 2.20
CA GLY A 76 -7.25 4.57 2.31
C GLY A 76 -7.07 5.19 3.69
N ILE A 77 -8.18 5.61 4.32
CA ILE A 77 -8.15 6.17 5.68
C ILE A 77 -7.76 5.11 6.71
N SER A 78 -8.33 3.90 6.63
CA SER A 78 -7.99 2.80 7.53
C SER A 78 -6.52 2.40 7.41
N ALA A 79 -5.99 2.39 6.18
CA ALA A 79 -4.57 2.17 5.94
C ALA A 79 -3.69 3.27 6.54
N LEU A 80 -4.07 4.55 6.37
CA LEU A 80 -3.34 5.68 6.96
C LEU A 80 -3.34 5.62 8.49
N VAL A 81 -4.47 5.25 9.10
CA VAL A 81 -4.56 5.04 10.56
C VAL A 81 -3.66 3.88 10.99
N GLY A 82 -3.66 2.77 10.25
CA GLY A 82 -2.77 1.63 10.53
C GLY A 82 -1.29 2.01 10.46
N ILE A 83 -0.89 2.83 9.47
CA ILE A 83 0.46 3.38 9.37
C ILE A 83 0.76 4.27 10.58
N ALA A 84 -0.13 5.22 10.90
CA ALA A 84 0.08 6.15 12.02
C ALA A 84 0.16 5.44 13.38
N ALA A 85 -0.62 4.39 13.59
CA ALA A 85 -0.62 3.58 14.81
C ALA A 85 0.72 2.89 15.08
N LYS A 86 1.58 2.73 14.07
CA LYS A 86 2.93 2.16 14.22
C LYS A 86 3.97 3.17 14.72
N PHE A 87 3.65 4.46 14.65
CA PHE A 87 4.53 5.56 15.10
C PHE A 87 4.07 6.21 16.41
N LEU A 88 2.99 5.69 17.02
CA LEU A 88 2.50 6.07 18.35
C LEU A 88 3.10 5.14 19.41
#